data_AF-A0A5N7XB11-F1
#
_entry.id   AF-A0A5N7XB11-F1
#
_cell.length_a   1.000
_cell.length_b   1.000
_cell.length_c   1.000
_cell.angle_alpha   90.00
_cell.angle_beta   90.00
_cell.angle_gamma   90.00
#
_symmetry.space_group_name_H-M   'P 1'
#
loop_
_entity.id
_entity.type
_entity.pdbx_description
1 polymer ?
#
loop_
_entity_poly.entity_id
_entity_poly.type
_entity_poly.pdbx_seq_one_letter_code
_entity_poly.pdbx_strand_id
1 'polypeptide(L)'
;MLSVAVASSGAFGQSVALTGVLGSKALLVIDGSAPKALAVNESHKDVRLLQVSGDSAVVDIKGQRQTVHLGAAPVSVGSRGGIGGAARSGRLVLIADSRGHFIDRGYINGKTMQYMVDTGASTIAIGRADADRMGLPYEQGAPILMRTANGTAQGWRIKLDSVKLGEMEVYDIEAVVAPQSMPYVLLGNSLLTRFQMTRKGNEMVLEKN
;
A
#
# COMPACT_ATOMS: atom_id res chain seq x y z
N MET A 1 14.80 51.34 1.08
CA MET A 1 15.15 50.64 -0.16
C MET A 1 14.87 49.16 0.05
N LEU A 2 13.98 48.62 -0.78
CA LEU A 2 13.30 47.31 -0.82
C LEU A 2 13.91 46.12 -0.05
N SER A 3 13.09 45.51 0.82
CA SER A 3 13.20 44.08 1.20
C SER A 3 12.41 43.24 0.20
N VAL A 4 13.09 42.32 -0.49
CA VAL A 4 12.49 41.36 -1.42
C VAL A 4 11.90 40.19 -0.63
N ALA A 5 10.58 40.03 -0.69
CA ALA A 5 9.88 38.84 -0.22
C ALA A 5 9.98 37.74 -1.28
N VAL A 6 10.66 36.63 -0.97
CA VAL A 6 10.63 35.41 -1.80
C VAL A 6 9.35 34.65 -1.45
N ALA A 7 8.37 34.71 -2.34
CA ALA A 7 7.15 33.90 -2.24
C ALA A 7 7.47 32.46 -2.67
N SER A 8 7.49 31.54 -1.70
CA SER A 8 7.57 30.11 -1.95
C SER A 8 6.29 29.64 -2.65
N SER A 9 6.36 29.40 -3.95
CA SER A 9 5.26 28.81 -4.71
C SER A 9 5.11 27.34 -4.32
N GLY A 10 4.11 27.02 -3.50
CA GLY A 10 3.73 25.65 -3.21
C GLY A 10 3.26 24.96 -4.50
N ALA A 11 3.98 23.94 -4.94
CA ALA A 11 3.55 23.07 -6.03
C ALA A 11 2.36 22.23 -5.55
N PHE A 12 1.14 22.69 -5.82
CA PHE A 12 -0.07 21.90 -5.59
C PHE A 12 -0.09 20.74 -6.58
N GLY A 13 -0.08 19.51 -6.06
CA GLY A 13 -0.23 18.29 -6.86
C GLY A 13 -1.59 18.25 -7.54
N GLN A 14 -1.61 17.80 -8.78
CA GLN A 14 -2.82 17.80 -9.60
C GLN A 14 -3.76 16.67 -9.19
N SER A 15 -5.02 16.95 -8.87
CA SER A 15 -5.99 15.96 -8.34
C SER A 15 -7.04 15.58 -9.38
N VAL A 16 -7.36 14.29 -9.49
CA VAL A 16 -8.37 13.77 -10.44
C VAL A 16 -9.32 12.81 -9.75
N ALA A 17 -10.62 13.08 -9.80
CA ALA A 17 -11.66 12.22 -9.26
C ALA A 17 -12.66 11.81 -10.34
N LEU A 18 -13.09 10.54 -10.32
CA LEU A 18 -14.17 10.04 -11.17
C LEU A 18 -15.51 10.23 -10.43
N THR A 19 -16.37 11.07 -10.99
CA THR A 19 -17.69 11.38 -10.41
C THR A 19 -18.85 10.70 -11.11
N GLY A 20 -18.60 10.05 -12.26
CA GLY A 20 -19.61 9.29 -12.99
C GLY A 20 -19.09 8.74 -14.31
N VAL A 21 -19.85 7.83 -14.92
CA VAL A 21 -19.58 7.26 -16.25
C VAL A 21 -20.86 7.39 -17.09
N LEU A 22 -20.75 7.93 -18.31
CA LEU A 22 -21.85 8.00 -19.29
C LEU A 22 -21.46 7.20 -20.54
N GLY A 23 -21.88 5.94 -20.59
CA GLY A 23 -21.54 5.05 -21.70
C GLY A 23 -20.02 4.88 -21.84
N SER A 24 -19.44 5.43 -22.91
CA SER A 24 -17.99 5.41 -23.16
C SER A 24 -17.22 6.62 -22.63
N LYS A 25 -17.89 7.55 -21.94
CA LYS A 25 -17.28 8.77 -21.39
C LYS A 25 -17.19 8.72 -19.87
N ALA A 26 -16.13 9.30 -19.31
CA ALA A 26 -15.94 9.46 -17.86
C ALA A 26 -16.20 10.92 -17.46
N LEU A 27 -16.96 11.15 -16.39
CA LEU A 27 -17.07 12.46 -15.72
C LEU A 27 -15.92 12.61 -14.73
N LEU A 28 -15.00 13.52 -15.03
CA LEU A 28 -13.82 13.74 -14.22
C LEU A 28 -13.86 15.13 -13.59
N VAL A 29 -13.57 15.20 -12.30
CA VAL A 29 -13.29 16.44 -11.57
C VAL A 29 -11.78 16.56 -11.46
N ILE A 30 -11.21 17.61 -12.03
CA ILE A 30 -9.77 17.88 -12.05
C ILE A 30 -9.51 19.14 -11.25
N ASP A 31 -8.67 19.06 -10.21
CA ASP A 31 -8.32 20.16 -9.32
C ASP A 31 -9.55 20.86 -8.69
N GLY A 32 -10.57 20.05 -8.36
CA GLY A 32 -11.83 20.56 -7.79
C GLY A 32 -12.69 21.39 -8.75
N SER A 33 -12.36 21.44 -10.05
CA SER A 33 -13.20 22.15 -11.03
C SER A 33 -14.49 21.40 -11.36
N ALA A 34 -15.41 22.06 -12.05
CA ALA A 34 -16.67 21.44 -12.49
C ALA A 34 -16.42 20.10 -13.23
N PRO A 35 -17.25 19.07 -13.02
CA PRO A 35 -17.11 17.78 -13.69
C PRO A 35 -17.10 17.94 -15.22
N LYS A 36 -16.11 17.34 -15.87
CA LYS A 36 -15.97 17.34 -17.32
C LYS A 36 -16.12 15.92 -17.86
N ALA A 37 -17.01 15.74 -18.83
CA ALA A 37 -17.09 14.49 -19.59
C ALA A 37 -15.92 14.40 -20.58
N LEU A 38 -15.07 13.38 -20.45
CA LEU A 38 -14.03 13.03 -21.42
C LEU A 38 -14.38 11.70 -22.10
N ALA A 39 -14.22 11.63 -23.43
CA ALA A 39 -14.21 10.39 -24.19
C ALA A 39 -12.82 9.74 -24.20
N VAL A 40 -12.75 8.45 -24.50
CA VAL A 40 -11.47 7.74 -24.66
C VAL A 40 -10.62 8.46 -25.73
N ASN A 41 -9.35 8.72 -25.39
CA ASN A 41 -8.38 9.56 -26.12
C ASN A 41 -8.58 11.08 -26.05
N GLU A 42 -9.60 11.57 -25.36
CA GLU A 42 -9.81 13.00 -25.12
C GLU A 42 -8.97 13.49 -23.93
N SER A 43 -8.51 14.74 -23.99
CA SER A 43 -7.60 15.33 -23.01
C SER A 43 -8.16 16.63 -22.44
N HIS A 44 -8.01 16.87 -21.14
CA HIS A 44 -8.36 18.14 -20.48
C HIS A 44 -7.44 18.39 -19.27
N LYS A 45 -6.88 19.61 -19.18
CA LYS A 45 -5.98 20.04 -18.09
C LYS A 45 -4.90 18.97 -17.77
N ASP A 46 -4.12 18.55 -18.76
CA ASP A 46 -3.06 17.53 -18.61
C ASP A 46 -3.53 16.10 -18.20
N VAL A 47 -4.84 15.86 -18.17
CA VAL A 47 -5.45 14.54 -17.96
C VAL A 47 -6.02 14.02 -19.28
N ARG A 48 -5.56 12.86 -19.74
CA ARG A 48 -6.12 12.18 -20.91
C ARG A 48 -6.82 10.90 -20.50
N LEU A 49 -8.04 10.69 -20.95
CA LEU A 49 -8.74 9.43 -20.71
C LEU A 49 -8.20 8.35 -21.65
N LEU A 50 -7.71 7.23 -21.11
CA LEU A 50 -7.20 6.11 -21.88
C LEU A 50 -8.20 4.98 -22.01
N GLN A 51 -8.96 4.70 -20.95
CA GLN A 51 -9.92 3.61 -20.92
C GLN A 51 -11.00 3.87 -19.88
N VAL A 52 -12.19 3.33 -20.11
CA VAL A 52 -13.29 3.26 -19.14
C VAL A 52 -13.67 1.80 -18.98
N SER A 53 -13.89 1.33 -17.75
CA SER A 53 -14.25 -0.05 -17.45
C SER A 53 -15.14 -0.10 -16.22
N GLY A 54 -16.45 -0.26 -16.44
CA GLY A 54 -17.45 -0.32 -15.37
C GLY A 54 -17.48 0.98 -14.55
N ASP A 55 -17.06 0.86 -13.30
CA ASP A 55 -16.99 1.93 -12.29
C ASP A 55 -15.59 2.59 -12.19
N SER A 56 -14.69 2.27 -13.11
CA SER A 56 -13.32 2.75 -13.11
C SER A 56 -12.93 3.36 -14.46
N ALA A 57 -11.95 4.26 -14.44
CA ALA A 57 -11.34 4.83 -15.63
C ALA A 57 -9.82 4.87 -15.49
N VAL A 58 -9.12 4.56 -16.57
CA VAL A 58 -7.66 4.73 -16.66
C VAL A 58 -7.41 6.08 -17.32
N VAL A 59 -6.71 6.94 -16.60
CA VAL A 59 -6.32 8.28 -17.06
C VAL A 59 -4.80 8.38 -17.12
N ASP A 60 -4.30 9.10 -18.11
CA ASP A 60 -2.92 9.57 -18.17
C ASP A 60 -2.87 10.98 -17.60
N ILE A 61 -2.05 11.20 -16.58
CA ILE A 61 -1.84 12.52 -15.98
C ILE A 61 -0.36 12.82 -16.09
N LYS A 62 0.01 13.78 -16.95
CA LYS A 62 1.42 14.18 -17.18
C LYS A 62 2.36 13.00 -17.53
N GLY A 63 1.88 12.03 -18.29
CA GLY A 63 2.64 10.85 -18.72
C GLY A 63 2.56 9.66 -17.75
N GLN A 64 1.81 9.78 -16.64
CA GLN A 64 1.61 8.68 -15.69
C GLN A 64 0.20 8.12 -15.80
N ARG A 65 0.10 6.82 -16.10
CA ARG A 65 -1.17 6.09 -16.09
C ARG A 65 -1.63 5.87 -14.66
N GLN A 66 -2.86 6.27 -14.37
CA GLN A 66 -3.51 6.16 -13.07
C GLN A 66 -4.92 5.60 -13.26
N THR A 67 -5.34 4.71 -12.36
CA THR A 67 -6.72 4.23 -12.32
C THR A 67 -7.50 5.04 -11.30
N VAL A 68 -8.59 5.66 -11.75
CA VAL A 68 -9.55 6.38 -10.90
C VAL A 68 -10.82 5.55 -10.76
N HIS A 69 -11.34 5.42 -9.54
CA HIS A 69 -12.57 4.70 -9.25
C HIS A 69 -13.68 5.68 -8.88
N LEU A 70 -14.91 5.34 -9.24
CA LEU A 70 -16.09 6.14 -8.95
C LEU A 70 -16.27 6.27 -7.43
N GLY A 71 -16.32 7.51 -6.93
CA GLY A 71 -16.50 7.78 -5.50
C GLY A 71 -15.26 7.57 -4.63
N ALA A 72 -14.12 7.20 -5.21
CA ALA A 72 -12.84 7.17 -4.49
C ALA A 72 -12.26 8.58 -4.31
N ALA A 73 -11.38 8.74 -3.32
CA ALA A 73 -10.68 10.00 -3.09
C ALA A 73 -9.88 10.44 -4.35
N PRO A 74 -9.74 11.74 -4.62
CA PRO A 74 -9.04 12.24 -5.79
C PRO A 74 -7.60 11.70 -5.87
N VAL A 75 -7.21 11.18 -7.03
CA VAL A 75 -5.84 10.74 -7.31
C VAL A 75 -4.98 11.97 -7.55
N SER A 76 -4.02 12.25 -6.65
CA SER A 76 -3.12 13.38 -6.76
C SER A 76 -1.79 12.98 -7.41
N VAL A 77 -1.46 13.60 -8.55
CA VAL A 77 -0.18 13.46 -9.24
C VAL A 77 0.72 14.60 -8.80
N GLY A 78 1.49 14.29 -7.76
CA GLY A 78 2.39 15.21 -7.06
C GLY A 78 3.30 14.47 -6.08
N SER A 79 3.76 13.28 -6.44
CA SER A 79 4.95 12.62 -5.87
C SER A 79 5.25 11.38 -6.71
N ARG A 80 6.54 11.18 -6.99
CA ARG A 80 7.03 10.08 -7.83
C ARG A 80 6.57 8.71 -7.28
N GLY A 81 5.77 8.00 -8.08
CA GLY A 81 5.89 6.55 -8.32
C GLY A 81 5.19 5.56 -7.37
N GLY A 82 4.02 5.05 -7.81
CA GLY A 82 3.80 3.59 -7.94
C GLY A 82 3.01 2.80 -6.88
N ILE A 83 1.74 2.52 -7.23
CA ILE A 83 0.92 1.31 -6.93
C ILE A 83 0.59 0.99 -5.45
N GLY A 84 -0.65 1.31 -5.05
CA GLY A 84 -1.32 0.77 -3.85
C GLY A 84 -1.19 1.67 -2.62
N GLY A 85 -2.30 2.30 -2.23
CA GLY A 85 -2.40 3.16 -1.06
C GLY A 85 -1.63 4.48 -1.22
N ALA A 86 -2.32 5.62 -1.23
CA ALA A 86 -1.66 6.92 -1.21
C ALA A 86 -0.95 7.10 0.15
N ALA A 87 0.25 6.54 0.26
CA ALA A 87 1.11 6.66 1.41
C ALA A 87 1.75 8.05 1.36
N ARG A 88 1.22 8.99 2.14
CA ARG A 88 2.02 10.17 2.53
C ARG A 88 3.26 9.62 3.24
N SER A 89 4.46 10.21 3.08
CA SER A 89 5.65 9.74 3.79
C SER A 89 5.34 9.55 5.29
N GLY A 90 5.31 8.30 5.76
CA GLY A 90 4.92 7.96 7.14
C GLY A 90 3.47 7.56 7.38
N ARG A 91 2.61 7.40 6.37
CA ARG A 91 1.21 6.95 6.51
C ARG A 91 0.88 5.90 5.45
N LEU A 92 0.15 4.85 5.80
CA LEU A 92 -0.41 3.86 4.87
C LEU A 92 -1.89 3.65 5.18
N VAL A 93 -2.72 3.56 4.15
CA VAL A 93 -4.16 3.31 4.27
C VAL A 93 -4.49 1.98 3.61
N LEU A 94 -5.07 1.08 4.38
CA LEU A 94 -5.46 -0.27 4.00
C LEU A 94 -6.99 -0.37 4.01
N ILE A 95 -7.55 -1.00 2.99
CA ILE A 95 -8.97 -1.32 2.91
C ILE A 95 -9.14 -2.82 3.13
N ALA A 96 -10.06 -3.19 4.01
CA ALA A 96 -10.36 -4.58 4.29
C ALA A 96 -10.93 -5.29 3.05
N ASP A 97 -10.56 -6.56 2.86
CA ASP A 97 -11.17 -7.45 1.88
C ASP A 97 -12.64 -7.78 2.24
N SER A 98 -13.31 -8.57 1.40
CA SER A 98 -14.68 -9.03 1.64
C SER A 98 -14.86 -9.85 2.93
N ARG A 99 -13.77 -10.34 3.51
CA ARG A 99 -13.72 -11.13 4.75
C ARG A 99 -13.32 -10.28 5.96
N GLY A 100 -13.02 -8.99 5.77
CA GLY A 100 -12.60 -8.08 6.83
C GLY A 100 -11.09 -8.09 7.12
N HIS A 101 -10.27 -8.75 6.30
CA HIS A 101 -8.81 -8.78 6.48
C HIS A 101 -8.13 -7.61 5.77
N PHE A 102 -7.11 -7.05 6.42
CA PHE A 102 -6.27 -6.01 5.83
C PHE A 102 -5.06 -6.67 5.16
N ILE A 103 -5.11 -6.78 3.84
CA ILE A 103 -4.10 -7.47 3.02
C ILE A 103 -3.53 -6.48 2.02
N ASP A 104 -2.21 -6.48 1.86
CA ASP A 104 -1.52 -5.67 0.85
C ASP A 104 -0.15 -6.27 0.51
N ARG A 105 0.64 -5.55 -0.28
CA ARG A 105 1.99 -5.92 -0.69
C ARG A 105 3.03 -5.07 0.02
N GLY A 106 4.15 -5.71 0.36
CA GLY A 106 5.29 -5.04 0.97
C GLY A 106 6.59 -5.70 0.56
N TYR A 107 7.66 -5.33 1.24
CA TYR A 107 8.98 -5.90 1.03
C TYR A 107 9.58 -6.36 2.34
N ILE A 108 10.24 -7.52 2.31
CA ILE A 108 11.17 -7.97 3.34
C ILE A 108 12.54 -8.06 2.68
N ASN A 109 13.55 -7.38 3.21
CA ASN A 109 14.91 -7.35 2.67
C ASN A 109 14.94 -7.06 1.15
N GLY A 110 14.09 -6.12 0.69
CA GLY A 110 13.94 -5.77 -0.73
C GLY A 110 13.21 -6.79 -1.61
N LYS A 111 12.71 -7.89 -1.05
CA LYS A 111 11.94 -8.93 -1.77
C LYS A 111 10.45 -8.77 -1.52
N THR A 112 9.66 -8.88 -2.58
CA THR A 112 8.20 -8.70 -2.50
C THR A 112 7.55 -9.79 -1.64
N MET A 113 6.58 -9.39 -0.82
CA MET A 113 5.68 -10.26 -0.09
C MET A 113 4.22 -9.79 -0.23
N GLN A 114 3.28 -10.71 -0.07
CA GLN A 114 1.90 -10.36 0.30
C GLN A 114 1.74 -10.58 1.79
N TYR A 115 1.16 -9.62 2.49
CA TYR A 115 1.01 -9.67 3.92
C TYR A 115 -0.44 -9.45 4.36
N MET A 116 -0.75 -9.92 5.56
CA MET A 116 -1.97 -9.62 6.30
C MET A 116 -1.61 -8.97 7.62
N VAL A 117 -2.31 -7.90 8.01
CA VAL A 117 -2.17 -7.33 9.36
C VAL A 117 -2.82 -8.27 10.37
N ASP A 118 -2.05 -8.74 11.35
CA ASP A 118 -2.50 -9.64 12.41
C ASP A 118 -2.11 -9.08 13.79
N THR A 119 -3.01 -8.31 14.40
CA THR A 119 -2.80 -7.74 15.74
C THR A 119 -2.74 -8.79 16.84
N GLY A 120 -3.19 -10.03 16.57
CA GLY A 120 -3.12 -11.15 17.50
C GLY A 120 -1.77 -11.85 17.50
N ALA A 121 -0.96 -11.68 16.46
CA ALA A 121 0.37 -12.27 16.37
C ALA A 121 1.41 -11.46 17.17
N SER A 122 2.25 -12.14 17.95
CA SER A 122 3.33 -11.50 18.71
C SER A 122 4.48 -11.02 17.83
N THR A 123 4.83 -11.79 16.79
CA THR A 123 5.93 -11.51 15.86
C THR A 123 5.47 -11.61 14.42
N ILE A 124 6.26 -11.11 13.47
CA ILE A 124 6.03 -11.40 12.05
C ILE A 124 6.15 -12.91 11.82
N ALA A 125 5.18 -13.51 11.15
CA ALA A 125 5.22 -14.93 10.78
C ALA A 125 5.31 -15.10 9.25
N ILE A 126 6.28 -15.87 8.80
CA ILE A 126 6.58 -16.12 7.38
C ILE A 126 6.46 -17.62 7.14
N GLY A 127 5.73 -18.03 6.10
CA GLY A 127 5.68 -19.45 5.70
C GLY A 127 6.98 -19.86 5.00
N ARG A 128 7.39 -21.13 5.14
CA ARG A 128 8.64 -21.65 4.56
C ARG A 128 8.79 -21.32 3.07
N ALA A 129 7.75 -21.55 2.27
CA ALA A 129 7.77 -21.27 0.83
C ALA A 129 8.08 -19.80 0.49
N ASP A 130 7.58 -18.85 1.30
CA ASP A 130 7.88 -17.43 1.12
C ASP A 130 9.30 -17.09 1.57
N ALA A 131 9.77 -17.69 2.67
CA ALA A 131 11.16 -17.54 3.12
C ALA A 131 12.16 -18.04 2.07
N ASP A 132 11.90 -19.21 1.47
CA ASP A 132 12.68 -19.78 0.37
C ASP A 132 12.67 -18.87 -0.86
N ARG A 133 11.49 -18.42 -1.29
CA ARG A 133 11.31 -17.53 -2.44
C ARG A 133 12.04 -16.20 -2.27
N MET A 134 12.10 -15.69 -1.03
CA MET A 134 12.81 -14.47 -0.69
C MET A 134 14.31 -14.70 -0.46
N GLY A 135 14.77 -15.95 -0.35
CA GLY A 135 16.16 -16.28 -0.07
C GLY A 135 16.59 -15.91 1.35
N LEU A 136 15.67 -15.98 2.31
CA LEU A 136 16.00 -15.71 3.72
C LEU A 136 16.87 -16.85 4.27
N PRO A 137 18.00 -16.57 4.93
CA PRO A 137 18.89 -17.60 5.49
C PRO A 137 18.34 -18.16 6.82
N TYR A 138 17.08 -18.56 6.85
CA TYR A 138 16.37 -18.81 8.11
C TYR A 138 16.85 -20.05 8.86
N GLU A 139 17.45 -21.01 8.15
CA GLU A 139 18.05 -22.20 8.76
C GLU A 139 19.27 -21.89 9.64
N GLN A 140 19.89 -20.72 9.44
CA GLN A 140 20.95 -20.19 10.30
C GLN A 140 20.40 -19.48 11.55
N GLY A 141 19.08 -19.27 11.59
CA GLY A 141 18.37 -18.68 12.73
C GLY A 141 18.23 -19.65 13.91
N ALA A 142 17.68 -19.14 15.01
CA ALA A 142 17.46 -19.93 16.21
C ALA A 142 16.27 -20.90 16.02
N PRO A 143 16.45 -22.23 16.14
CA PRO A 143 15.34 -23.16 16.06
C PRO A 143 14.39 -22.96 17.24
N ILE A 144 13.09 -22.98 16.98
CA ILE A 144 12.03 -22.83 17.98
C ILE A 144 10.96 -23.91 17.79
N LEU A 145 10.28 -24.27 18.86
CA LEU A 145 9.08 -25.11 18.79
C LEU A 145 7.84 -24.21 18.67
N MET A 146 7.07 -24.40 17.61
CA MET A 146 5.85 -23.68 17.34
C MET A 146 4.66 -24.61 17.51
N ARG A 147 3.60 -24.13 18.18
CA ARG A 147 2.34 -24.86 18.26
C ARG A 147 1.48 -24.51 17.06
N THR A 148 1.16 -25.51 16.26
CA THR A 148 0.35 -25.40 15.05
C THR A 148 -0.96 -26.18 15.22
N ALA A 149 -1.87 -26.07 14.25
CA ALA A 149 -3.09 -26.86 14.22
C ALA A 149 -2.82 -28.38 14.18
N ASN A 150 -1.67 -28.78 13.61
CA ASN A 150 -1.28 -30.19 13.47
C ASN A 150 -0.38 -30.67 14.62
N GLY A 151 -0.28 -29.90 15.71
CA GLY A 151 0.62 -30.16 16.83
C GLY A 151 1.88 -29.30 16.82
N THR A 152 2.90 -29.72 17.55
CA THR A 152 4.16 -28.97 17.66
C THR A 152 5.04 -29.23 16.44
N ALA A 153 5.54 -28.17 15.82
CA ALA A 153 6.45 -28.26 14.69
C ALA A 153 7.65 -27.32 14.89
N GLN A 154 8.78 -27.64 14.28
CA GLN A 154 9.98 -26.80 14.35
C GLN A 154 9.85 -25.61 13.40
N GLY A 155 10.03 -24.40 13.93
CA GLY A 155 10.23 -23.18 13.15
C GLY A 155 11.60 -22.57 13.44
N TRP A 156 11.84 -21.38 12.88
CA TRP A 156 13.09 -20.64 13.06
C TRP A 156 12.80 -19.19 13.42
N ARG A 157 13.40 -18.70 14.49
CA ARG A 157 13.44 -17.28 14.81
C ARG A 157 14.60 -16.63 14.05
N ILE A 158 14.29 -15.56 13.33
CA ILE A 158 15.23 -14.78 12.52
C ILE A 158 15.07 -13.30 12.80
N LYS A 159 16.05 -12.53 12.32
CA LYS A 159 15.99 -11.07 12.27
C LYS A 159 15.94 -10.64 10.81
N LEU A 160 14.97 -9.79 10.49
CA LEU A 160 14.84 -9.18 9.17
C LEU A 160 15.62 -7.87 9.15
N ASP A 161 16.36 -7.62 8.08
CA ASP A 161 17.14 -6.40 7.92
C ASP A 161 16.22 -5.22 7.73
N SER A 162 15.22 -5.36 6.84
CA SER A 162 14.18 -4.36 6.65
C SER A 162 12.83 -4.95 6.28
N VAL A 163 11.78 -4.24 6.70
CA VAL A 163 10.39 -4.45 6.31
C VAL A 163 9.83 -3.12 5.80
N LYS A 164 9.38 -3.09 4.55
CA LYS A 164 8.82 -1.90 3.90
C LYS A 164 7.33 -2.09 3.59
N LEU A 165 6.51 -1.18 4.10
CA LEU A 165 5.06 -1.08 3.88
C LEU A 165 4.73 0.29 3.26
N GLY A 166 4.26 0.33 2.02
CA GLY A 166 4.19 1.60 1.27
C GLY A 166 5.56 2.29 1.25
N GLU A 167 5.61 3.56 1.66
CA GLU A 167 6.87 4.32 1.78
C GLU A 167 7.57 4.19 3.14
N MET A 168 7.03 3.40 4.07
CA MET A 168 7.55 3.26 5.42
C MET A 168 8.44 2.04 5.52
N GLU A 169 9.72 2.26 5.80
CA GLU A 169 10.69 1.19 6.03
C GLU A 169 11.10 1.15 7.51
N VAL A 170 11.08 -0.06 8.07
CA VAL A 170 11.45 -0.36 9.45
C VAL A 170 12.55 -1.42 9.42
N TYR A 171 13.58 -1.22 10.23
CA TYR A 171 14.74 -2.08 10.27
C TYR A 171 14.75 -2.95 11.52
N ASP A 172 15.54 -4.02 11.46
CA ASP A 172 15.94 -4.79 12.64
C ASP A 172 14.74 -5.45 13.35
N ILE A 173 13.92 -6.18 12.60
CA ILE A 173 12.64 -6.71 13.06
C ILE A 173 12.70 -8.22 13.30
N GLU A 174 12.27 -8.66 14.48
CA GLU A 174 12.14 -10.08 14.80
C GLU A 174 10.99 -10.72 14.02
N ALA A 175 11.27 -11.87 13.41
CA ALA A 175 10.31 -12.70 12.70
C ALA A 175 10.51 -14.18 13.01
N VAL A 176 9.49 -14.97 12.71
CA VAL A 176 9.53 -16.42 12.76
C VAL A 176 9.20 -17.01 11.40
N VAL A 177 9.96 -18.01 10.99
CA VAL A 177 9.66 -18.84 9.82
C VAL A 177 8.98 -20.11 10.29
N ALA A 178 7.72 -20.26 9.88
CA ALA A 178 6.94 -21.45 10.14
C ALA A 178 7.33 -22.59 9.18
N PRO A 179 7.28 -23.86 9.61
CA PRO A 179 7.67 -24.98 8.76
C PRO A 179 6.71 -25.23 7.60
N GLN A 180 5.43 -24.85 7.76
CA GLN A 180 4.42 -24.93 6.71
C GLN A 180 4.36 -23.67 5.84
N SER A 181 3.88 -23.85 4.61
CA SER A 181 3.47 -22.72 3.75
C SER A 181 2.29 -21.98 4.37
N MET A 182 2.24 -20.67 4.11
CA MET A 182 1.18 -19.77 4.57
C MET A 182 0.67 -18.97 3.37
N PRO A 183 -0.62 -18.59 3.34
CA PRO A 183 -1.17 -17.81 2.23
C PRO A 183 -0.64 -16.37 2.21
N TYR A 184 -0.24 -15.84 3.37
CA TYR A 184 0.29 -14.50 3.55
C TYR A 184 1.36 -14.50 4.64
N VAL A 185 2.27 -13.54 4.58
CA VAL A 185 3.08 -13.13 5.73
C VAL A 185 2.17 -12.44 6.74
N LEU A 186 2.23 -12.81 8.02
CA LEU A 186 1.44 -12.17 9.06
C LEU A 186 2.27 -11.07 9.73
N LEU A 187 1.77 -9.84 9.72
CA LEU A 187 2.40 -8.72 10.41
C LEU A 187 1.93 -8.70 11.86
N GLY A 188 2.79 -9.16 12.77
CA GLY A 188 2.54 -9.14 14.21
C GLY A 188 3.16 -7.94 14.93
N ASN A 189 3.04 -7.96 16.25
CA ASN A 189 3.39 -6.84 17.13
C ASN A 189 4.89 -6.50 17.20
N SER A 190 5.80 -7.39 16.77
CA SER A 190 7.22 -7.05 16.57
C SER A 190 7.43 -5.92 15.56
N LEU A 191 6.49 -5.75 14.62
CA LEU A 191 6.45 -4.66 13.66
C LEU A 191 5.38 -3.62 13.99
N LEU A 192 4.15 -4.06 14.30
CA LEU A 192 2.99 -3.17 14.41
C LEU A 192 3.13 -2.12 15.51
N THR A 193 3.91 -2.40 16.56
CA THR A 193 4.21 -1.44 17.64
C THR A 193 5.04 -0.24 17.18
N ARG A 194 5.65 -0.30 15.99
CA ARG A 194 6.37 0.83 15.36
C ARG A 194 5.43 1.80 14.65
N PHE A 195 4.13 1.53 14.66
CA PHE A 195 3.11 2.32 13.99
C PHE A 195 1.99 2.69 14.97
N GLN A 196 1.46 3.90 14.81
CA GLN A 196 0.14 4.26 15.30
C GLN A 196 -0.90 3.66 14.36
N MET A 197 -1.76 2.80 14.89
CA MET A 197 -2.84 2.19 14.14
C MET A 197 -4.17 2.88 14.45
N THR A 198 -4.92 3.28 13.42
CA THR A 198 -6.29 3.78 13.53
C THR A 198 -7.20 2.97 12.63
N ARG A 199 -8.33 2.47 13.14
CA ARG A 199 -9.34 1.75 12.35
C ARG A 199 -10.66 2.50 12.34
N LYS A 200 -11.24 2.70 11.15
CA LYS A 200 -12.57 3.29 10.96
C LYS A 200 -13.36 2.45 9.96
N GLY A 201 -14.25 1.61 10.47
CA GLY A 201 -15.00 0.65 9.65
C GLY A 201 -14.06 -0.35 8.94
N ASN A 202 -14.06 -0.28 7.60
CA ASN A 202 -13.23 -1.14 6.74
C ASN A 202 -11.90 -0.48 6.35
N GLU A 203 -11.60 0.71 6.87
CA GLU A 203 -10.32 1.38 6.66
C GLU A 203 -9.42 1.19 7.88
N MET A 204 -8.15 0.85 7.64
CA MET A 204 -7.08 0.88 8.62
C MET A 204 -5.99 1.84 8.14
N VAL A 205 -5.55 2.70 9.05
CA VAL A 205 -4.44 3.63 8.83
C VAL A 205 -3.29 3.19 9.72
N LEU A 206 -2.11 3.04 9.13
CA LEU A 206 -0.83 2.87 9.84
C LEU A 206 -0.01 4.14 9.66
N GLU A 207 0.41 4.77 10.75
CA GLU A 207 1.31 5.92 10.74
C GLU A 207 2.59 5.58 11.49
N LYS A 208 3.76 5.82 10.89
CA LYS A 208 5.04 5.50 11.52
C LYS A 208 5.27 6.43 12.72
N ASN A 209 5.64 5.84 13.86
CA ASN A 209 6.01 6.58 15.09
C ASN A 209 7.35 7.33 14.94
#